data_AF-A0A6I2KV04-F1
#
_entry.id   AF-A0A6I2KV04-F1
#
_cell.length_a   1.000
_cell.length_b   1.000
_cell.length_c   1.000
_cell.angle_alpha   90.00
_cell.angle_beta   90.00
_cell.angle_gamma   90.00
#
_symmetry.space_group_name_H-M   'P 1'
#
loop_
_entity.id
_entity.type
_entity.pdbx_description
1 polymer ?
#
loop_
_entity_poly.entity_id
_entity_poly.type
_entity_poly.pdbx_seq_one_letter_code
_entity_poly.pdbx_strand_id
1 'polypeptide(L)'
;MTKNDEKILEEPITIEERDQLWDHFKFNADQRIKAFNFFVILSGFVNGGVLTAYDKHYSPYIFIAAGLFIVLLAIIFWIVDKRSRGLTELAKPGLLAYEKQTNKSDKYSIFLQDKTNKFKLISYTFAFTVLYISQGIFGLGVAMYGLSTISEQVLSSVTTVQVQICSTANKNSGPLIICTPQ
;
A
#
# COMPACT_ATOMS: atom_id res chain seq x y z
N MET A 1 -15.39 -24.53 -21.02
CA MET A 1 -14.43 -25.62 -20.80
C MET A 1 -14.67 -26.61 -21.92
N THR A 2 -13.80 -26.60 -22.92
CA THR A 2 -14.02 -27.32 -24.17
C THR A 2 -13.34 -28.69 -24.11
N LYS A 3 -13.83 -29.69 -24.84
CA LYS A 3 -13.32 -31.08 -24.89
C LYS A 3 -11.80 -31.20 -25.16
N ASN A 4 -11.15 -30.14 -25.64
CA ASN A 4 -9.71 -30.10 -25.86
C ASN A 4 -8.91 -29.81 -24.57
N ASP A 5 -9.51 -29.17 -23.57
CA ASP A 5 -8.87 -28.86 -22.29
C ASP A 5 -8.73 -30.11 -21.40
N GLU A 6 -9.59 -31.11 -21.60
CA GLU A 6 -9.57 -32.40 -20.88
C GLU A 6 -8.46 -33.33 -21.40
N LYS A 7 -8.12 -33.23 -22.69
CA LYS A 7 -7.08 -34.07 -23.32
C LYS A 7 -5.64 -33.66 -22.94
N ILE A 8 -5.44 -32.42 -22.51
CA ILE A 8 -4.14 -31.91 -22.05
C ILE A 8 -3.81 -32.41 -20.63
N LEU A 9 -4.80 -32.94 -19.89
CA LEU A 9 -4.66 -33.34 -18.49
C LEU A 9 -4.24 -34.81 -18.28
N GLU A 10 -4.03 -35.61 -19.34
CA GLU A 10 -3.61 -37.02 -19.21
C GLU A 10 -2.15 -37.29 -19.62
N GLU A 11 -1.41 -36.29 -20.10
CA GLU A 11 0.02 -36.46 -20.37
C GLU A 11 0.80 -36.41 -19.04
N PRO A 12 1.71 -37.37 -18.77
CA PRO A 12 2.49 -37.33 -17.56
C PRO A 12 3.42 -36.12 -17.54
N ILE A 13 3.29 -35.31 -16.50
CA ILE A 13 4.13 -34.13 -16.31
C ILE A 13 5.58 -34.62 -16.18
N THR A 14 6.41 -34.18 -17.11
CA THR A 14 7.82 -34.54 -17.16
C THR A 14 8.60 -33.87 -16.02
N ILE A 15 9.78 -34.41 -15.70
CA ILE A 15 10.66 -33.83 -14.66
C ILE A 15 11.05 -32.39 -15.05
N GLU A 16 11.25 -32.14 -16.34
CA GLU A 16 11.62 -30.83 -16.90
C GLU A 16 10.51 -29.79 -16.72
N GLU A 17 9.25 -30.14 -17.01
CA GLU A 17 8.09 -29.26 -16.79
C GLU A 17 7.89 -28.95 -15.31
N ARG A 18 8.12 -29.93 -14.43
CA ARG A 18 8.09 -29.71 -12.98
C ARG A 18 9.17 -28.73 -12.53
N ASP A 19 10.40 -28.89 -13.02
CA ASP A 19 11.51 -28.00 -12.67
C ASP A 19 11.25 -26.57 -13.17
N GLN A 20 10.72 -26.41 -14.38
CA GLN A 20 10.30 -25.10 -14.90
C GLN A 20 9.20 -24.46 -14.03
N LEU A 21 8.18 -25.22 -13.65
CA LEU A 21 7.10 -24.72 -12.78
C LEU A 21 7.62 -24.35 -11.39
N TRP A 22 8.54 -25.14 -10.83
CA TRP A 22 9.16 -24.87 -9.53
C TRP A 22 10.05 -23.62 -9.57
N ASP A 23 10.88 -23.47 -10.59
CA ASP A 23 11.72 -22.28 -10.76
C ASP A 23 10.88 -21.03 -10.95
N HIS A 24 9.80 -21.11 -11.72
CA HIS A 24 8.86 -20.00 -11.88
C HIS A 24 8.16 -19.66 -10.55
N PHE A 25 7.72 -20.67 -9.78
CA PHE A 25 7.12 -20.46 -8.46
C PHE A 25 8.10 -19.79 -7.50
N LYS A 26 9.34 -20.31 -7.41
CA LYS A 26 10.40 -19.78 -6.54
C LYS A 26 10.74 -18.34 -6.90
N PHE A 27 10.91 -18.04 -8.18
CA PHE A 27 11.20 -16.69 -8.65
C PHE A 27 10.09 -15.69 -8.24
N ASN A 28 8.82 -16.07 -8.40
CA ASN A 28 7.71 -15.20 -7.99
C ASN A 28 7.63 -15.01 -6.47
N ALA A 29 7.91 -16.07 -5.69
CA ALA A 29 7.99 -15.98 -4.23
C ALA A 29 9.12 -15.04 -3.77
N ASP A 30 10.29 -15.13 -4.41
CA ASP A 30 11.44 -14.25 -4.13
C ASP A 30 11.15 -12.79 -4.48
N GLN A 31 10.44 -12.53 -5.58
CA GLN A 31 10.02 -11.16 -5.92
C GLN A 31 9.14 -10.54 -4.83
N ARG A 32 8.21 -11.31 -4.28
CA ARG A 32 7.29 -10.84 -3.23
C ARG A 32 8.04 -10.39 -1.98
N ILE A 33 9.02 -11.17 -1.54
CA ILE A 33 9.84 -10.84 -0.36
C ILE A 33 10.69 -9.59 -0.62
N LYS A 34 11.30 -9.47 -1.81
CA LYS A 34 12.07 -8.27 -2.18
C LYS A 34 11.21 -7.02 -2.20
N ALA A 35 10.04 -7.08 -2.86
CA ALA A 35 9.11 -5.95 -2.92
C ALA A 35 8.66 -5.52 -1.52
N PHE A 36 8.33 -6.47 -0.64
CA PHE A 36 7.96 -6.16 0.73
C PHE A 36 9.08 -5.43 1.50
N ASN A 37 10.32 -5.90 1.39
CA ASN A 37 11.46 -5.25 2.03
C ASN A 37 11.67 -3.81 1.54
N PHE A 38 11.53 -3.57 0.23
CA PHE A 38 11.59 -2.21 -0.32
C PHE A 38 10.48 -1.31 0.21
N PHE A 39 9.25 -1.85 0.33
CA PHE A 39 8.13 -1.11 0.91
C PHE A 39 8.43 -0.67 2.34
N VAL A 40 8.91 -1.58 3.20
CA VAL A 40 9.19 -1.27 4.62
C VAL A 40 10.24 -0.16 4.74
N ILE A 41 11.31 -0.24 3.95
CA ILE A 41 12.39 0.76 3.97
C ILE A 41 11.88 2.13 3.51
N LEU A 42 11.20 2.19 2.36
CA LEU A 42 10.66 3.45 1.82
C LEU A 42 9.58 4.05 2.73
N SER A 43 8.67 3.21 3.23
CA SER A 43 7.63 3.61 4.18
C SER A 43 8.24 4.18 5.46
N GLY A 44 9.23 3.49 6.04
CA GLY A 44 9.95 3.98 7.23
C GLY A 44 10.64 5.32 6.98
N PHE A 45 11.29 5.47 5.83
CA PHE A 45 11.94 6.72 5.45
C PHE A 45 10.94 7.89 5.36
N VAL A 46 9.81 7.71 4.68
CA VAL A 46 8.81 8.78 4.53
C VAL A 46 8.11 9.07 5.84
N ASN A 47 7.77 8.06 6.64
CA ASN A 47 7.17 8.24 7.96
C ASN A 47 8.13 9.00 8.90
N GLY A 48 9.42 8.67 8.90
CA GLY A 48 10.44 9.43 9.62
C GLY A 48 10.57 10.87 9.13
N GLY A 49 10.44 11.09 7.82
CA GLY A 49 10.37 12.42 7.22
C GLY A 49 9.17 13.24 7.70
N VAL A 50 7.99 12.62 7.80
CA VAL A 50 6.77 13.26 8.34
C VAL A 50 6.96 13.65 9.81
N LEU A 51 7.50 12.76 10.65
CA LEU A 51 7.78 13.05 12.06
C LEU A 51 8.80 14.21 12.20
N THR A 52 9.86 14.19 11.39
CA THR A 52 10.85 15.28 11.38
C THR A 52 10.23 16.61 10.93
N ALA A 53 9.37 16.58 9.91
CA ALA A 53 8.65 17.77 9.45
C ALA A 53 7.70 18.33 10.52
N TYR A 54 7.09 17.45 11.32
CA TYR A 54 6.27 17.81 12.47
C TYR A 54 7.11 18.51 13.55
N ASP A 55 8.21 17.91 13.97
CA ASP A 55 9.09 18.46 15.01
C ASP A 55 9.73 19.81 14.61
N LYS A 56 9.98 20.02 13.31
CA LYS A 56 10.58 21.25 12.78
C LYS A 56 9.56 22.30 12.34
N HIS A 57 8.27 22.07 12.57
CA HIS A 57 7.17 22.96 12.16
C HIS A 57 7.27 23.40 10.69
N TYR A 58 7.56 22.44 9.81
CA TYR A 58 7.62 22.70 8.37
C TYR A 58 6.27 23.10 7.79
N SER A 59 6.32 23.68 6.59
CA SER A 59 5.14 24.17 5.88
C SER A 59 4.09 23.06 5.69
N PRO A 60 2.79 23.37 5.83
CA PRO A 60 1.71 22.38 5.67
C PRO A 60 1.69 21.70 4.30
N TYR A 61 2.22 22.34 3.25
CA TYR A 61 2.35 21.74 1.92
C TYR A 61 3.23 20.48 1.91
N ILE A 62 4.24 20.41 2.79
CA ILE A 62 5.13 19.24 2.91
C ILE A 62 4.35 18.04 3.44
N PHE A 63 3.44 18.23 4.39
CA PHE A 63 2.57 17.16 4.90
C PHE A 63 1.61 16.66 3.84
N ILE A 64 1.03 17.55 3.02
CA ILE A 64 0.17 17.14 1.90
C ILE A 64 0.97 16.32 0.89
N ALA A 65 2.14 16.80 0.47
CA ALA A 65 2.98 16.09 -0.48
C ALA A 65 3.44 14.72 0.07
N ALA A 66 3.89 14.67 1.32
CA ALA A 66 4.33 13.44 1.97
C ALA A 66 3.17 12.45 2.17
N GLY A 67 2.00 12.92 2.61
CA GLY A 67 0.80 12.09 2.78
C GLY A 67 0.32 11.48 1.46
N LEU A 68 0.26 12.28 0.39
CA LEU A 68 -0.08 11.78 -0.95
C LEU A 68 0.98 10.78 -1.46
N PHE A 69 2.25 11.03 -1.21
CA PHE A 69 3.32 10.10 -1.57
C PHE A 69 3.22 8.77 -0.82
N ILE A 70 2.87 8.79 0.47
CA ILE A 70 2.62 7.59 1.28
C ILE A 70 1.46 6.77 0.67
N VAL A 71 0.35 7.42 0.33
CA VAL A 71 -0.82 6.76 -0.28
C VAL A 71 -0.42 6.14 -1.62
N LEU A 72 0.34 6.86 -2.44
CA LEU A 72 0.82 6.37 -3.73
C LEU A 72 1.72 5.13 -3.55
N LEU A 73 2.66 5.15 -2.61
CA LEU A 73 3.49 4.00 -2.28
C LEU A 73 2.62 2.79 -1.87
N ALA A 74 1.66 2.98 -0.98
CA ALA A 74 0.77 1.92 -0.53
C ALA A 74 -0.01 1.27 -1.70
N ILE A 75 -0.52 2.08 -2.63
CA ILE A 75 -1.25 1.60 -3.81
C ILE A 75 -0.32 0.83 -4.75
N ILE A 76 0.85 1.37 -5.08
CA ILE A 76 1.80 0.73 -6.01
C ILE A 76 2.23 -0.63 -5.47
N PHE A 77 2.63 -0.70 -4.20
CA PHE A 77 3.08 -1.94 -3.60
C PHE A 77 1.96 -2.97 -3.42
N TRP A 78 0.72 -2.53 -3.15
CA TRP A 78 -0.44 -3.43 -3.18
C TRP A 78 -0.64 -4.03 -4.58
N ILE A 79 -0.58 -3.24 -5.65
CA ILE A 79 -0.74 -3.75 -7.03
C ILE A 79 0.35 -4.77 -7.37
N VAL A 80 1.61 -4.47 -7.02
CA VAL A 80 2.76 -5.37 -7.25
C VAL A 80 2.57 -6.70 -6.51
N ASP A 81 2.18 -6.67 -5.23
CA ASP A 81 1.90 -7.88 -4.45
C ASP A 81 0.70 -8.67 -5.01
N LYS A 82 -0.36 -7.98 -5.47
CA LYS A 82 -1.52 -8.63 -6.13
C LYS A 82 -1.11 -9.38 -7.39
N ARG A 83 -0.27 -8.79 -8.24
CA ARG A 83 0.22 -9.44 -9.46
C ARG A 83 1.07 -10.67 -9.13
N SER A 84 2.05 -10.54 -8.25
CA SER A 84 2.94 -11.64 -7.85
C SER A 84 2.16 -12.86 -7.32
N ARG A 85 1.11 -12.60 -6.51
CA ARG A 85 0.22 -13.66 -6.00
C ARG A 85 -0.50 -14.42 -7.11
N GLY A 86 -1.03 -13.72 -8.11
CA GLY A 86 -1.74 -14.35 -9.23
C GLY A 86 -0.88 -15.35 -10.00
N LEU A 87 0.40 -15.04 -10.21
CA LEU A 87 1.34 -15.95 -10.89
C LEU A 87 1.67 -17.18 -10.04
N THR A 88 1.85 -17.04 -8.73
CA THR A 88 2.05 -18.20 -7.85
C THR A 88 0.81 -19.10 -7.77
N GLU A 89 -0.40 -18.55 -7.82
CA GLU A 89 -1.63 -19.35 -7.79
C GLU A 89 -1.83 -20.16 -9.07
N LEU A 90 -1.31 -19.69 -10.21
CA LEU A 90 -1.33 -20.42 -11.48
C LEU A 90 -0.36 -21.62 -11.49
N ALA A 91 0.78 -21.53 -10.79
CA ALA A 91 1.76 -22.62 -10.71
C ALA A 91 1.34 -23.75 -9.75
N LYS A 92 0.58 -23.42 -8.69
CA LYS A 92 0.10 -24.39 -7.67
C LYS A 92 -0.65 -25.61 -8.23
N PRO A 93 -1.64 -25.48 -9.13
CA PRO A 93 -2.38 -26.64 -9.66
C PRO A 93 -1.49 -27.59 -10.47
N GLY A 94 -0.50 -27.07 -11.21
CA GLY A 94 0.46 -27.90 -11.96
C GLY A 94 1.35 -28.74 -11.05
N LEU A 95 1.91 -28.12 -10.00
CA LEU A 95 2.69 -28.85 -8.99
C LEU A 95 1.85 -29.88 -8.22
N LEU A 96 0.60 -29.54 -7.89
CA LEU A 96 -0.33 -30.47 -7.25
C LEU A 96 -0.67 -31.68 -8.15
N ALA A 97 -0.80 -31.47 -9.46
CA ALA A 97 -1.02 -32.55 -10.42
C ALA A 97 0.20 -33.48 -10.52
N TYR A 98 1.40 -32.90 -10.54
CA TYR A 98 2.65 -33.67 -10.52
C TYR A 98 2.81 -34.50 -9.23
N GLU A 99 2.56 -33.90 -8.05
CA GLU A 99 2.62 -34.63 -6.77
C GLU A 99 1.64 -35.80 -6.74
N LYS A 100 0.40 -35.62 -7.25
CA LYS A 100 -0.59 -36.71 -7.32
C LYS A 100 -0.17 -37.85 -8.25
N GLN A 101 0.58 -37.54 -9.30
CA GLN A 101 1.04 -38.52 -10.28
C GLN A 101 2.25 -39.32 -9.77
N THR A 102 3.13 -38.68 -9.00
CA THR A 102 4.40 -39.27 -8.54
C THR A 102 4.33 -39.89 -7.14
N ASN A 103 3.51 -39.36 -6.22
CA ASN A 103 3.44 -39.85 -4.84
C ASN A 103 2.29 -40.85 -4.62
N LYS A 104 2.64 -42.11 -4.35
CA LYS A 104 1.75 -43.11 -3.70
C LYS A 104 1.75 -43.03 -2.16
N SER A 105 2.54 -42.13 -1.56
CA SER A 105 2.67 -41.98 -0.11
C SER A 105 2.48 -40.52 0.30
N ASP A 106 1.48 -40.26 1.14
CA ASP A 106 1.07 -38.93 1.64
C ASP A 106 2.17 -38.17 2.43
N LYS A 107 3.31 -38.81 2.69
CA LYS A 107 4.34 -38.31 3.60
C LYS A 107 5.22 -37.19 3.01
N TYR A 108 5.31 -37.08 1.68
CA TYR A 108 6.18 -36.10 1.00
C TYR A 108 5.42 -35.03 0.20
N SER A 109 4.09 -35.10 0.19
CA SER A 109 3.26 -34.19 -0.61
C SER A 109 2.90 -32.94 0.19
N ILE A 110 3.76 -31.93 0.12
CA ILE A 110 3.65 -30.69 0.90
C ILE A 110 2.43 -29.89 0.43
N PHE A 111 2.13 -29.90 -0.88
CA PHE A 111 0.97 -29.16 -1.41
C PHE A 111 -0.37 -29.89 -1.13
N LEU A 112 -0.36 -31.23 -1.09
CA LEU A 112 -1.54 -32.00 -0.67
C LEU A 112 -1.87 -31.79 0.82
N GLN A 113 -0.86 -31.68 1.68
CA GLN A 113 -1.05 -31.36 3.10
C GLN A 113 -1.48 -29.90 3.33
N ASP A 114 -1.00 -28.95 2.52
CA ASP A 114 -1.47 -27.54 2.58
C ASP A 114 -2.95 -27.42 2.19
N LYS A 115 -3.45 -28.30 1.31
CA LYS A 115 -4.87 -28.36 0.95
C LYS A 115 -5.77 -28.90 2.07
N THR A 116 -5.26 -29.79 2.92
CA THR A 116 -6.02 -30.39 4.03
C THR A 116 -5.98 -29.55 5.30
N ASN A 117 -4.94 -28.73 5.48
CA ASN A 117 -4.83 -27.85 6.65
C ASN A 117 -5.79 -26.65 6.55
N LYS A 118 -6.83 -26.67 7.40
CA LYS A 118 -7.88 -25.64 7.47
C LYS A 118 -7.49 -24.36 8.22
N PHE A 119 -6.28 -24.26 8.79
CA PHE A 119 -5.80 -23.06 9.47
C PHE A 119 -5.40 -21.96 8.47
N LYS A 120 -6.40 -21.50 7.70
CA LYS A 120 -6.35 -20.39 6.74
C LYS A 120 -6.38 -19.01 7.44
N LEU A 121 -6.17 -18.98 8.76
CA LEU A 121 -6.57 -17.83 9.58
C LEU A 121 -5.62 -16.63 9.47
N ILE A 122 -4.35 -16.80 9.09
CA ILE A 122 -3.49 -15.68 8.72
C ILE A 122 -2.61 -16.11 7.55
N SER A 123 -3.12 -15.99 6.34
CA SER A 123 -2.24 -16.01 5.16
C SER A 123 -1.32 -14.79 5.25
N TYR A 124 -0.04 -14.94 4.95
CA TYR A 124 0.90 -13.82 4.79
C TYR A 124 0.34 -12.70 3.89
N THR A 125 -0.53 -13.06 2.95
CA THR A 125 -1.34 -12.18 2.11
C THR A 125 -2.22 -11.21 2.90
N PHE A 126 -2.86 -11.67 3.96
CA PHE A 126 -3.68 -10.83 4.83
C PHE A 126 -2.81 -9.82 5.57
N ALA A 127 -1.71 -10.27 6.18
CA ALA A 127 -0.80 -9.39 6.92
C ALA A 127 -0.25 -8.24 6.05
N PHE A 128 0.23 -8.54 4.83
CA PHE A 128 0.72 -7.51 3.92
C PHE A 128 -0.39 -6.57 3.45
N THR A 129 -1.59 -7.09 3.18
CA THR A 129 -2.72 -6.26 2.77
C THR A 129 -3.13 -5.29 3.88
N VAL A 130 -3.17 -5.76 5.14
CA VAL A 130 -3.42 -4.92 6.30
C VAL A 130 -2.36 -3.83 6.43
N LEU A 131 -1.08 -4.15 6.21
CA LEU A 131 0.02 -3.17 6.25
C LEU A 131 -0.12 -2.09 5.16
N TYR A 132 -0.49 -2.46 3.92
CA TYR A 132 -0.69 -1.47 2.86
C TYR A 132 -1.90 -0.58 3.16
N ILE A 133 -2.99 -1.14 3.68
CA ILE A 133 -4.18 -0.38 4.05
C ILE A 133 -3.88 0.56 5.22
N SER A 134 -3.20 0.09 6.27
CA SER A 134 -2.85 0.93 7.41
C SER A 134 -1.94 2.08 6.98
N GLN A 135 -0.95 1.81 6.12
CA GLN A 135 -0.07 2.84 5.57
C GLN A 135 -0.84 3.84 4.69
N GLY A 136 -1.80 3.37 3.87
CA GLY A 136 -2.67 4.24 3.08
C GLY A 136 -3.55 5.15 3.94
N ILE A 137 -4.17 4.61 4.98
CA ILE A 137 -4.97 5.39 5.95
C ILE A 137 -4.09 6.42 6.65
N PHE A 138 -2.89 6.02 7.07
CA PHE A 138 -1.93 6.94 7.68
C PHE A 138 -1.57 8.10 6.73
N GLY A 139 -1.23 7.80 5.47
CA GLY A 139 -0.93 8.81 4.46
C GLY A 139 -2.09 9.78 4.21
N LEU A 140 -3.33 9.28 4.15
CA LEU A 140 -4.53 10.11 4.06
C LEU A 140 -4.67 11.02 5.30
N GLY A 141 -4.43 10.48 6.50
CA GLY A 141 -4.43 11.26 7.74
C GLY A 141 -3.43 12.41 7.72
N VAL A 142 -2.19 12.14 7.28
CA VAL A 142 -1.13 13.15 7.16
C VAL A 142 -1.51 14.24 6.14
N ALA A 143 -2.08 13.85 5.00
CA ALA A 143 -2.52 14.82 3.99
C ALA A 143 -3.69 15.68 4.49
N MET A 144 -4.67 15.08 5.18
CA MET A 144 -5.79 15.80 5.79
C MET A 144 -5.32 16.79 6.86
N TYR A 145 -4.34 16.41 7.68
CA TYR A 145 -3.74 17.31 8.66
C TYR A 145 -3.06 18.53 8.01
N GLY A 146 -2.34 18.33 6.90
CA GLY A 146 -1.78 19.44 6.13
C GLY A 146 -2.87 20.37 5.57
N LEU A 147 -3.98 19.80 5.06
CA LEU A 147 -5.11 20.57 4.55
C LEU A 147 -5.83 21.38 5.64
N SER A 148 -6.08 20.80 6.81
CA SER A 148 -6.73 21.52 7.92
C SER A 148 -5.87 22.69 8.39
N THR A 149 -4.56 22.50 8.48
CA THR A 149 -3.60 23.55 8.86
C THR A 149 -3.60 24.72 7.85
N ILE A 150 -3.71 24.45 6.55
CA ILE A 150 -3.84 25.50 5.52
C ILE A 150 -5.12 26.30 5.73
N SER A 151 -6.24 25.62 6.00
CA SER A 151 -7.52 26.29 6.18
C SER A 151 -7.49 27.29 7.35
N GLU A 152 -6.82 26.95 8.44
CA GLU A 152 -6.61 27.84 9.59
C GLU A 152 -5.67 29.01 9.27
N GLN A 153 -4.58 28.78 8.52
CA GLN A 153 -3.68 29.84 8.06
C GLN A 153 -4.37 30.84 7.14
N VAL A 154 -5.19 30.36 6.21
CA VAL A 154 -5.95 31.22 5.29
C VAL A 154 -6.93 32.09 6.07
N LEU A 155 -7.71 31.50 6.98
CA LEU A 155 -8.66 32.26 7.80
C LEU A 155 -7.97 33.36 8.62
N SER A 156 -6.81 33.02 9.23
CA SER A 156 -6.00 33.98 9.99
C SER A 156 -5.48 35.13 9.12
N SER A 157 -5.01 34.82 7.90
CA SER A 157 -4.48 35.83 6.97
C SER A 157 -5.57 36.80 6.46
N VAL A 158 -6.80 36.32 6.24
CA VAL A 158 -7.93 37.16 5.84
C VAL A 158 -8.30 38.14 6.96
N THR A 159 -8.32 37.68 8.21
CA THR A 159 -8.58 38.56 9.37
C THR A 159 -7.51 39.62 9.54
N THR A 160 -6.22 39.30 9.39
CA THR A 160 -5.13 40.28 9.50
C THR A 160 -5.19 41.36 8.42
N VAL A 161 -5.50 40.98 7.17
CA VAL A 161 -5.62 41.93 6.07
C VAL A 161 -6.79 42.91 6.30
N GLN A 162 -7.94 42.43 6.79
CA GLN A 162 -9.08 43.29 7.13
C GLN A 162 -8.74 44.31 8.23
N VAL A 163 -8.06 43.87 9.30
CA VAL A 163 -7.63 44.76 10.39
C VAL A 163 -6.66 45.85 9.89
N GLN A 164 -5.72 45.50 9.00
CA GLN A 164 -4.76 46.45 8.45
C GLN A 164 -5.43 47.50 7.55
N ILE A 165 -6.39 47.09 6.69
CA ILE A 165 -7.14 48.01 5.83
C ILE A 165 -7.95 49.01 6.67
N CYS A 166 -8.62 48.55 7.73
CA CYS A 166 -9.37 49.41 8.65
C CYS A 166 -8.46 50.40 9.40
N SER A 167 -7.26 49.99 9.79
CA SER A 167 -6.27 50.88 10.42
C SER A 167 -5.79 52.00 9.49
N THR A 168 -5.52 51.68 8.22
CA THR A 168 -5.13 52.69 7.22
C THR A 168 -6.26 53.64 6.83
N ALA A 169 -7.52 53.21 6.84
CA ALA A 169 -8.68 54.06 6.54
C ALA A 169 -8.96 55.10 7.66
N ASN A 170 -8.76 54.71 8.93
CA ASN A 170 -8.91 55.60 10.09
C ASN A 170 -7.83 56.70 10.12
N LYS A 171 -6.61 56.41 9.66
CA LYS A 171 -5.50 57.37 9.69
C LYS A 171 -5.70 58.59 8.78
N ASN A 172 -6.57 58.50 7.76
CA ASN A 172 -6.86 59.58 6.82
C ASN A 172 -8.23 60.26 7.05
N SER A 173 -9.01 59.83 8.03
CA SER A 173 -10.38 60.31 8.26
C SER A 173 -10.62 60.43 9.77
N GLY A 174 -10.58 61.63 10.35
CA GLY A 174 -11.13 61.81 11.72
C GLY A 174 -12.66 61.67 11.71
N PRO A 175 -13.37 61.56 12.86
CA PRO A 175 -13.07 60.81 14.09
C PRO A 175 -13.50 59.32 13.99
N LEU A 176 -13.07 58.54 15.00
CA LEU A 176 -13.17 57.08 15.18
C LEU A 176 -14.47 56.41 14.65
N ILE A 177 -14.34 55.55 13.65
CA ILE A 177 -15.31 54.47 13.39
C ILE A 177 -14.77 53.21 14.04
N ILE A 178 -15.42 52.80 15.14
CA ILE A 178 -15.12 51.55 15.85
C ILE A 178 -15.74 50.41 15.04
N CYS A 179 -14.93 49.67 14.29
CA CYS A 179 -15.36 48.42 13.65
C CYS A 179 -15.42 47.32 14.73
N THR A 180 -16.61 47.02 15.24
CA THR A 180 -16.85 45.83 16.05
C THR A 180 -17.00 44.60 15.13
N PRO A 181 -16.40 43.44 15.46
CA PRO A 181 -16.66 42.22 14.73
C PRO A 181 -18.07 41.71 15.07
N GLN A 182 -18.85 41.39 14.05
CA GLN A 182 -20.09 40.61 14.18
C GLN A 182 -19.80 39.15 13.82
#